data_AF-A0A101I697-F1
#
_entry.id   AF-A0A101I697-F1
#
_cell.length_a   1.000
_cell.length_b   1.000
_cell.length_c   1.000
_cell.angle_alpha   90.00
_cell.angle_beta   90.00
_cell.angle_gamma   90.00
#
_symmetry.space_group_name_H-M   'P 1'
#
loop_
_entity.id
_entity.type
_entity.pdbx_description
1 polymer ?
#
loop_
_entity_poly.entity_id
_entity_poly.type
_entity_poly.pdbx_seq_one_letter_code
_entity_poly.pdbx_strand_id
1 'polypeptide(L)'
;DMGASIKDIDDETATRWATKVKDYLTVGDIPVYYSIGNHETNRRKADSYDIFHNVYGPKYYSFNSFGTHYIVLNTHNVLDGSFIYEIDSVQLEWLKRDIESVPLNTRIIVFSHEPIFNLAKTDNYYEMMQIFADDCSYHISGHRHTMIEYFDAPFVELTCGAVSGAWWEGPSPTGDEYGFTLFEMKRSDLNYSFVTLTDDYSGWFDMSRETPYSGVEYIRFCTFPSVSDDIEVLLNDRVFECDVLKREMRFWSEYYFNVNLSSFPDGLNEIVVRVGDKEFRKKLFVRNAPVDIKSMKTNPEYFEGSLVLVSNCSNTGQWGTTYTFNDGSDTFMVQISNLDIPFAISKDEKYSLYGIFRNSERVVDPIKLLVAEGIVQEE
;
A
#
# COMPACT_ATOMS: atom_id res chain seq x y z
N ASP A 1 -13.41 -15.51 1.59
CA ASP A 1 -14.22 -14.76 2.59
C ASP A 1 -15.23 -13.86 1.92
N MET A 2 -16.24 -14.50 1.32
CA MET A 2 -17.35 -13.81 0.67
C MET A 2 -18.66 -14.01 1.45
N GLY A 3 -18.75 -15.10 2.23
CA GLY A 3 -19.96 -15.45 2.98
C GLY A 3 -19.70 -15.80 4.45
N ALA A 4 -20.73 -16.33 5.10
CA ALA A 4 -20.60 -16.87 6.45
C ALA A 4 -19.63 -18.04 6.47
N SER A 5 -18.87 -18.16 7.56
CA SER A 5 -17.95 -19.27 7.81
C SER A 5 -18.69 -20.62 7.75
N ILE A 6 -18.53 -21.37 6.64
CA ILE A 6 -19.36 -22.56 6.39
C ILE A 6 -19.09 -23.71 7.38
N LYS A 7 -17.95 -23.67 8.08
CA LYS A 7 -17.58 -24.64 9.12
C LYS A 7 -18.34 -24.44 10.44
N ASP A 8 -18.98 -23.30 10.63
CA ASP A 8 -19.60 -22.89 11.90
C ASP A 8 -21.14 -22.95 11.87
N ILE A 9 -21.73 -23.33 10.74
CA ILE A 9 -23.18 -23.36 10.50
C ILE A 9 -23.58 -24.62 9.72
N ASP A 10 -24.89 -24.91 9.67
CA ASP A 10 -25.43 -26.01 8.87
C ASP A 10 -25.41 -25.71 7.35
N ASP A 11 -25.42 -26.76 6.54
CA ASP A 11 -25.31 -26.68 5.07
C ASP A 11 -26.44 -25.87 4.42
N GLU A 12 -27.67 -25.93 4.95
CA GLU A 12 -28.81 -25.17 4.43
C GLU A 12 -28.58 -23.67 4.65
N THR A 13 -28.19 -23.29 5.87
CA THR A 13 -27.86 -21.91 6.20
C THR A 13 -26.66 -21.41 5.41
N ALA A 14 -25.60 -22.21 5.27
CA ALA A 14 -24.41 -21.85 4.48
C ALA A 14 -24.76 -21.62 3.00
N THR A 15 -25.50 -22.55 2.40
CA THR A 15 -25.93 -22.45 0.99
C THR A 15 -26.83 -21.23 0.78
N ARG A 16 -27.74 -20.95 1.71
CA ARG A 16 -28.61 -19.77 1.67
C ARG A 16 -27.81 -18.47 1.70
N TRP A 17 -26.82 -18.35 2.58
CA TRP A 17 -25.97 -17.15 2.65
C TRP A 17 -25.08 -17.00 1.42
N ALA A 18 -24.48 -18.09 0.94
CA ALA A 18 -23.68 -18.07 -0.28
C ALA A 18 -24.52 -17.66 -1.51
N THR A 19 -25.74 -18.19 -1.63
CA THR A 19 -26.68 -17.81 -2.71
C THR A 19 -27.05 -16.33 -2.60
N LYS A 20 -27.31 -15.83 -1.39
CA LYS A 20 -27.60 -14.41 -1.19
C LYS A 20 -26.46 -13.49 -1.62
N VAL A 21 -25.21 -13.86 -1.34
CA VAL A 21 -24.02 -13.12 -1.80
C VAL A 21 -23.92 -13.14 -3.32
N LYS A 22 -24.11 -14.30 -3.94
CA LYS A 22 -24.16 -14.44 -5.41
C LYS A 22 -25.23 -13.53 -6.03
N ASP A 23 -26.44 -13.53 -5.47
CA ASP A 23 -27.55 -12.72 -5.95
C ASP A 23 -27.26 -11.22 -5.83
N TYR A 24 -26.65 -10.76 -4.73
CA TYR A 24 -26.25 -9.37 -4.56
C TYR A 24 -25.17 -8.92 -5.55
N LEU A 25 -24.22 -9.80 -5.87
CA LEU A 25 -23.14 -9.49 -6.81
C LEU A 25 -23.59 -9.62 -8.28
N THR A 26 -24.73 -10.27 -8.54
CA THR A 26 -25.28 -10.40 -9.90
C THR A 26 -25.97 -9.09 -10.29
N VAL A 27 -25.19 -8.16 -10.85
CA VAL A 27 -25.66 -6.84 -11.27
C VAL A 27 -25.66 -6.74 -12.79
N GLY A 28 -26.84 -6.84 -13.39
CA GLY A 28 -27.02 -6.76 -14.85
C GLY A 28 -26.18 -7.81 -15.58
N ASP A 29 -25.45 -7.38 -16.62
CA ASP A 29 -24.62 -8.24 -17.45
C ASP A 29 -23.13 -8.22 -17.05
N ILE A 30 -22.80 -7.75 -15.82
CA ILE A 30 -21.40 -7.71 -15.35
C ILE A 30 -20.96 -9.14 -14.97
N PRO A 31 -19.91 -9.70 -15.59
CA PRO A 31 -19.39 -11.01 -15.22
C PRO A 31 -18.80 -10.99 -13.80
N VAL A 32 -19.13 -12.02 -13.01
CA VAL A 32 -18.60 -12.20 -11.66
C VAL A 32 -17.78 -13.48 -11.60
N TYR A 33 -16.56 -13.34 -11.08
CA TYR A 33 -15.61 -14.44 -10.91
C TYR A 33 -15.34 -14.61 -9.42
N TYR A 34 -15.55 -15.82 -8.92
CA TYR A 34 -15.43 -16.16 -7.52
C TYR A 34 -14.10 -16.85 -7.24
N SER A 35 -13.45 -16.48 -6.13
CA SER A 35 -12.27 -17.16 -5.60
C SER A 35 -12.61 -17.77 -4.25
N ILE A 36 -12.18 -19.00 -4.02
CA ILE A 36 -12.45 -19.71 -2.77
C ILE A 36 -11.51 -19.24 -1.67
N GLY A 37 -12.04 -19.04 -0.46
CA GLY A 37 -11.24 -18.74 0.73
C GLY A 37 -11.38 -19.78 1.83
N ASN A 38 -10.68 -19.55 2.94
CA ASN A 38 -10.70 -20.48 4.06
C ASN A 38 -12.07 -20.58 4.75
N HIS A 39 -12.90 -19.54 4.68
CA HIS A 39 -14.27 -19.58 5.22
C HIS A 39 -15.28 -20.26 4.31
N GLU A 40 -14.93 -20.53 3.04
CA GLU A 40 -15.73 -21.31 2.09
C GLU A 40 -15.31 -22.79 2.02
N THR A 41 -14.41 -23.24 2.90
CA THR A 41 -13.94 -24.63 2.96
C THR A 41 -14.38 -25.33 4.25
N ASN A 42 -14.90 -26.55 4.13
CA ASN A 42 -15.33 -27.38 5.27
C ASN A 42 -14.60 -28.73 5.33
N ARG A 43 -13.48 -28.76 6.06
CA ARG A 43 -12.65 -29.96 6.24
C ARG A 43 -13.33 -31.18 6.89
N ARG A 44 -14.56 -31.03 7.40
CA ARG A 44 -15.33 -32.13 8.01
C ARG A 44 -16.14 -32.91 6.96
N LYS A 45 -16.24 -32.42 5.74
CA LYS A 45 -17.01 -33.02 4.64
C LYS A 45 -16.09 -33.85 3.74
N ALA A 46 -16.66 -34.90 3.14
CA ALA A 46 -15.95 -35.74 2.17
C ALA A 46 -15.50 -34.93 0.95
N ASP A 47 -16.37 -34.03 0.47
CA ASP A 47 -15.98 -32.94 -0.43
C ASP A 47 -15.98 -31.63 0.37
N SER A 48 -14.79 -31.12 0.65
CA SER A 48 -14.60 -29.93 1.47
C SER A 48 -15.00 -28.62 0.78
N TYR A 49 -15.29 -28.66 -0.53
CA TYR A 49 -15.59 -27.49 -1.35
C TYR A 49 -17.02 -27.54 -1.91
N ASP A 50 -17.86 -28.44 -1.41
CA ASP A 50 -19.13 -28.78 -2.03
C ASP A 50 -20.14 -27.61 -2.05
N ILE A 51 -20.21 -26.80 -0.99
CA ILE A 51 -21.07 -25.62 -1.01
C ILE A 51 -20.53 -24.60 -2.02
N PHE A 52 -19.21 -24.38 -2.03
CA PHE A 52 -18.58 -23.43 -2.94
C PHE A 52 -18.86 -23.81 -4.40
N HIS A 53 -18.57 -25.05 -4.80
CA HIS A 53 -18.67 -25.40 -6.21
C HIS A 53 -20.09 -25.49 -6.76
N ASN A 54 -21.08 -25.68 -5.89
CA ASN A 54 -22.49 -25.79 -6.26
C ASN A 54 -23.10 -24.41 -6.44
N VAL A 55 -22.61 -23.41 -5.71
CA VAL A 55 -23.11 -22.03 -5.79
C VAL A 55 -22.30 -21.19 -6.78
N TYR A 56 -20.97 -21.25 -6.69
CA TYR A 56 -20.04 -20.33 -7.36
C TYR A 56 -19.29 -20.95 -8.55
N GLY A 57 -19.20 -22.27 -8.65
CA GLY A 57 -18.49 -22.97 -9.72
C GLY A 57 -17.11 -23.50 -9.31
N PRO A 58 -16.21 -23.80 -10.26
CA PRO A 58 -14.98 -24.55 -9.97
C PRO A 58 -14.06 -23.84 -8.97
N LYS A 59 -13.35 -24.63 -8.15
CA LYS A 59 -12.43 -24.12 -7.11
C LYS A 59 -11.19 -23.39 -7.67
N TYR A 60 -10.79 -23.71 -8.88
CA TYR A 60 -9.77 -23.00 -9.65
C TYR A 60 -10.14 -23.04 -11.13
N TYR A 61 -9.80 -22.01 -11.88
CA TYR A 61 -10.10 -21.87 -13.30
C TYR A 61 -9.34 -20.68 -13.88
N SER A 62 -9.37 -20.55 -15.21
CA SER A 62 -8.84 -19.39 -15.92
C SER A 62 -9.85 -18.85 -16.92
N PHE A 63 -9.69 -17.60 -17.32
CA PHE A 63 -10.50 -16.95 -18.34
C PHE A 63 -9.76 -15.82 -19.03
N ASN A 64 -10.17 -15.50 -20.25
CA ASN A 64 -9.63 -14.38 -21.01
C ASN A 64 -10.63 -13.23 -21.02
N SER A 65 -10.15 -12.02 -20.73
CA SER A 65 -10.98 -10.83 -20.82
C SER A 65 -10.13 -9.63 -21.20
N PHE A 66 -10.59 -8.84 -22.17
CA PHE A 66 -9.94 -7.61 -22.63
C PHE A 66 -8.42 -7.73 -22.88
N GLY A 67 -7.97 -8.85 -23.47
CA GLY A 67 -6.56 -9.09 -23.79
C GLY A 67 -5.66 -9.44 -22.59
N THR A 68 -6.27 -9.79 -21.45
CA THR A 68 -5.58 -10.29 -20.25
C THR A 68 -6.07 -11.71 -19.97
N HIS A 69 -5.15 -12.57 -19.57
CA HIS A 69 -5.43 -13.91 -19.06
C HIS A 69 -5.49 -13.85 -17.54
N TYR A 70 -6.61 -14.32 -16.98
CA TYR A 70 -6.86 -14.30 -15.55
C TYR A 70 -6.89 -15.73 -15.04
N ILE A 71 -6.22 -15.96 -13.92
CA ILE A 71 -6.13 -17.26 -13.26
C ILE A 71 -6.68 -17.11 -11.85
N VAL A 72 -7.57 -18.00 -11.44
CA VAL A 72 -8.07 -18.07 -10.06
C VAL A 72 -7.61 -19.39 -9.47
N LEU A 73 -6.82 -19.34 -8.40
CA LEU A 73 -6.27 -20.50 -7.71
C LEU A 73 -7.01 -20.78 -6.40
N ASN A 74 -7.11 -22.06 -6.06
CA ASN A 74 -7.45 -22.52 -4.73
C ASN A 74 -6.19 -22.86 -3.95
N THR A 75 -5.87 -22.05 -2.94
CA THR A 75 -4.72 -22.27 -2.06
C THR A 75 -5.08 -23.04 -0.77
N HIS A 76 -6.30 -23.55 -0.65
CA HIS A 76 -6.84 -24.17 0.57
C HIS A 76 -6.99 -25.68 0.39
N ASN A 77 -5.89 -26.42 0.45
CA ASN A 77 -5.92 -27.87 0.31
C ASN A 77 -6.44 -28.56 1.59
N VAL A 78 -7.29 -29.57 1.42
CA VAL A 78 -7.75 -30.43 2.53
C VAL A 78 -7.27 -31.85 2.27
N LEU A 79 -6.32 -32.31 3.10
CA LEU A 79 -5.76 -33.66 3.05
C LEU A 79 -6.00 -34.37 4.38
N ASP A 80 -6.76 -35.47 4.36
CA ASP A 80 -7.09 -36.27 5.55
C ASP A 80 -7.64 -35.43 6.73
N GLY A 81 -8.46 -34.43 6.40
CA GLY A 81 -9.03 -33.46 7.37
C GLY A 81 -8.05 -32.39 7.86
N SER A 82 -6.80 -32.41 7.43
CA SER A 82 -5.82 -31.35 7.64
C SER A 82 -6.00 -30.25 6.62
N PHE A 83 -5.87 -29.00 7.08
CA PHE A 83 -6.03 -27.82 6.24
C PHE A 83 -4.66 -27.20 5.97
N ILE A 84 -4.23 -27.21 4.71
CA ILE A 84 -2.88 -26.85 4.29
C ILE A 84 -2.99 -25.72 3.27
N TYR A 85 -2.22 -24.65 3.49
CA TYR A 85 -2.13 -23.54 2.54
C TYR A 85 -1.11 -23.87 1.46
N GLU A 86 -1.56 -24.42 0.34
CA GLU A 86 -0.71 -24.85 -0.77
C GLU A 86 -1.51 -24.99 -2.06
N ILE A 87 -0.79 -25.15 -3.16
CA ILE A 87 -1.33 -25.77 -4.37
C ILE A 87 -0.90 -27.24 -4.40
N ASP A 88 -1.86 -28.14 -4.64
CA ASP A 88 -1.55 -29.56 -4.85
C ASP A 88 -0.92 -29.79 -6.23
N SER A 89 -0.37 -30.98 -6.45
CA SER A 89 0.30 -31.28 -7.72
C SER A 89 -0.67 -31.37 -8.90
N VAL A 90 -1.96 -31.63 -8.66
CA VAL A 90 -2.97 -31.68 -9.73
C VAL A 90 -3.23 -30.27 -10.27
N GLN A 91 -3.38 -29.30 -9.37
CA GLN A 91 -3.60 -27.89 -9.70
C GLN A 91 -2.33 -27.27 -10.29
N LEU A 92 -1.13 -27.61 -9.80
CA LEU A 92 0.12 -27.14 -10.40
C LEU A 92 0.28 -27.63 -11.85
N GLU A 93 0.00 -28.91 -12.12
CA GLU A 93 0.07 -29.44 -13.50
C GLU A 93 -0.99 -28.83 -14.41
N TRP A 94 -2.17 -28.49 -13.86
CA TRP A 94 -3.16 -27.70 -14.58
C TRP A 94 -2.64 -26.29 -14.90
N LEU A 95 -2.06 -25.59 -13.91
CA LEU A 95 -1.52 -24.24 -14.06
C LEU A 95 -0.44 -24.18 -15.16
N LYS A 96 0.48 -25.15 -15.19
CA LYS A 96 1.51 -25.24 -16.24
C LYS A 96 0.89 -25.30 -17.63
N ARG A 97 -0.10 -26.19 -17.83
CA ARG A 97 -0.77 -26.35 -19.14
C ARG A 97 -1.60 -25.13 -19.52
N ASP A 98 -2.21 -24.48 -18.54
CA ASP A 98 -2.98 -23.26 -18.74
C ASP A 98 -2.07 -22.15 -19.28
N ILE A 99 -0.93 -21.91 -18.62
CA ILE A 99 0.05 -20.91 -19.01
C ILE A 99 0.73 -21.24 -20.34
N GLU A 100 1.06 -22.51 -20.61
CA GLU A 100 1.59 -22.94 -21.92
C GLU A 100 0.63 -22.62 -23.10
N SER A 101 -0.67 -22.51 -22.82
CA SER A 101 -1.68 -22.16 -23.83
C SER A 101 -1.83 -20.65 -24.06
N VAL A 102 -1.25 -19.82 -23.17
CA VAL A 102 -1.34 -18.37 -23.23
C VAL A 102 -0.40 -17.82 -24.30
N PRO A 103 -0.87 -16.99 -25.25
CA PRO A 103 0.01 -16.37 -26.24
C PRO A 103 1.09 -15.51 -25.58
N LEU A 104 2.29 -15.53 -26.14
CA LEU A 104 3.41 -14.70 -25.70
C LEU A 104 3.00 -13.22 -25.58
N ASN A 105 3.51 -12.54 -24.55
CA ASN A 105 3.21 -11.14 -24.20
C ASN A 105 1.75 -10.86 -23.79
N THR A 106 0.94 -11.90 -23.56
CA THR A 106 -0.37 -11.71 -22.89
C THR A 106 -0.13 -11.44 -21.42
N ARG A 107 -0.78 -10.42 -20.86
CA ARG A 107 -0.73 -10.16 -19.42
C ARG A 107 -1.39 -11.31 -18.67
N ILE A 108 -0.74 -11.78 -17.61
CA ILE A 108 -1.32 -12.75 -16.68
C ILE A 108 -1.56 -12.08 -15.33
N ILE A 109 -2.79 -12.17 -14.83
CA ILE A 109 -3.17 -11.74 -13.49
C ILE A 109 -3.70 -12.96 -12.74
N VAL A 110 -3.08 -13.27 -11.61
CA VAL A 110 -3.44 -14.40 -10.77
C VAL A 110 -4.17 -13.90 -9.53
N PHE A 111 -5.28 -14.54 -9.18
CA PHE A 111 -5.99 -14.35 -7.95
C PHE A 111 -5.88 -15.60 -7.09
N SER A 112 -5.65 -15.43 -5.79
CA SER A 112 -5.86 -16.47 -4.80
C SER A 112 -6.32 -15.84 -3.49
N HIS A 113 -6.85 -16.62 -2.56
CA HIS A 113 -7.28 -16.03 -1.30
C HIS A 113 -6.10 -15.78 -0.35
N GLU A 114 -5.14 -16.71 -0.26
CA GLU A 114 -3.93 -16.54 0.56
C GLU A 114 -2.86 -15.70 -0.15
N PRO A 115 -2.19 -14.76 0.52
CA PRO A 115 -0.92 -14.21 0.05
C PRO A 115 0.09 -15.34 -0.18
N ILE A 116 0.86 -15.27 -1.27
CA ILE A 116 1.82 -16.34 -1.62
C ILE A 116 2.80 -16.68 -0.49
N PHE A 117 3.15 -15.69 0.34
CA PHE A 117 4.09 -15.86 1.43
C PHE A 117 3.58 -16.79 2.53
N ASN A 118 2.25 -16.90 2.69
CA ASN A 118 1.63 -17.78 3.67
C ASN A 118 1.62 -19.25 3.24
N LEU A 119 1.87 -19.54 1.95
CA LEU A 119 1.83 -20.90 1.45
C LEU A 119 3.00 -21.74 1.96
N ALA A 120 2.74 -23.02 2.20
CA ALA A 120 3.71 -24.03 2.56
C ALA A 120 4.82 -24.11 1.50
N LYS A 121 6.07 -24.12 1.94
CA LYS A 121 7.27 -24.09 1.06
C LYS A 121 7.61 -25.49 0.55
N THR A 122 6.68 -26.10 -0.17
CA THR A 122 6.83 -27.40 -0.85
C THR A 122 7.53 -27.23 -2.20
N ASP A 123 7.90 -28.33 -2.85
CA ASP A 123 8.43 -28.28 -4.23
C ASP A 123 7.43 -27.62 -5.19
N ASN A 124 6.13 -27.91 -5.04
CA ASN A 124 5.07 -27.29 -5.82
C ASN A 124 5.05 -25.76 -5.67
N TYR A 125 5.33 -25.25 -4.46
CA TYR A 125 5.41 -23.81 -4.22
C TYR A 125 6.55 -23.17 -5.01
N TYR A 126 7.74 -23.78 -5.02
CA TYR A 126 8.88 -23.22 -5.73
C TYR A 126 8.66 -23.25 -7.25
N GLU A 127 8.05 -24.31 -7.78
CA GLU A 127 7.67 -24.37 -9.19
C GLU A 127 6.62 -23.31 -9.55
N MET A 128 5.59 -23.11 -8.72
CA MET A 128 4.61 -22.03 -8.90
C MET A 128 5.26 -20.65 -8.87
N MET A 129 6.18 -20.41 -7.94
CA MET A 129 6.87 -19.13 -7.82
C MET A 129 7.76 -18.85 -9.04
N GLN A 130 8.39 -19.88 -9.62
CA GLN A 130 9.15 -19.73 -10.86
C GLN A 130 8.22 -19.34 -12.01
N ILE A 131 7.08 -20.04 -12.16
CA ILE A 131 6.05 -19.69 -13.13
C ILE A 131 5.57 -18.24 -12.94
N PHE A 132 5.32 -17.81 -11.71
CA PHE A 132 4.88 -16.44 -11.46
C PHE A 132 5.97 -15.43 -11.80
N ALA A 133 7.24 -15.70 -11.47
CA ALA A 133 8.36 -14.83 -11.80
C ALA A 133 8.58 -14.69 -13.31
N ASP A 134 8.32 -15.75 -14.09
CA ASP A 134 8.55 -15.78 -15.53
C ASP A 134 7.38 -15.18 -16.32
N ASP A 135 6.13 -15.46 -15.91
CA ASP A 135 4.94 -15.21 -16.74
C ASP A 135 3.89 -14.29 -16.09
N CYS A 136 3.87 -14.15 -14.76
CA CYS A 136 2.85 -13.36 -14.06
C CYS A 136 3.19 -11.86 -14.04
N SER A 137 2.19 -11.00 -14.20
CA SER A 137 2.34 -9.56 -14.00
C SER A 137 1.87 -9.12 -12.61
N TYR A 138 0.78 -9.71 -12.11
CA TYR A 138 0.17 -9.36 -10.84
C TYR A 138 -0.39 -10.61 -10.15
N HIS A 139 -0.07 -10.79 -8.87
CA HIS A 139 -0.82 -11.65 -7.98
C HIS A 139 -1.62 -10.82 -6.98
N ILE A 140 -2.94 -11.05 -6.95
CA ILE A 140 -3.88 -10.29 -6.14
C ILE A 140 -4.51 -11.24 -5.14
N SER A 141 -4.35 -10.94 -3.86
CA SER A 141 -4.84 -11.79 -2.76
C SER A 141 -5.76 -11.07 -1.79
N GLY A 142 -6.36 -11.84 -0.88
CA GLY A 142 -7.21 -11.35 0.21
C GLY A 142 -6.66 -11.79 1.56
N HIS A 143 -7.51 -12.42 2.38
CA HIS A 143 -7.21 -13.08 3.65
C HIS A 143 -6.72 -12.19 4.80
N ARG A 144 -5.81 -11.25 4.56
CA ARG A 144 -5.23 -10.38 5.59
C ARG A 144 -6.16 -9.26 6.05
N HIS A 145 -7.19 -8.98 5.27
CA HIS A 145 -8.07 -7.82 5.46
C HIS A 145 -7.31 -6.49 5.39
N THR A 146 -6.23 -6.41 4.60
CA THR A 146 -5.36 -5.22 4.52
C THR A 146 -5.03 -4.88 3.08
N MET A 147 -4.88 -3.59 2.75
CA MET A 147 -4.40 -3.14 1.43
C MET A 147 -2.87 -3.07 1.40
N ILE A 148 -2.11 -4.14 1.13
CA ILE A 148 -0.62 -4.09 1.17
C ILE A 148 -0.08 -4.49 -0.19
N GLU A 149 0.79 -3.65 -0.76
CA GLU A 149 1.74 -4.08 -1.78
C GLU A 149 2.98 -4.63 -1.09
N TYR A 150 3.26 -5.92 -1.26
CA TYR A 150 4.42 -6.55 -0.63
C TYR A 150 5.71 -6.36 -1.42
N PHE A 151 5.62 -6.40 -2.75
CA PHE A 151 6.72 -6.15 -3.70
C PHE A 151 6.15 -5.93 -5.10
N ASP A 152 6.96 -5.33 -5.98
CA ASP A 152 6.60 -4.94 -7.36
C ASP A 152 7.34 -5.75 -8.45
N ALA A 153 8.41 -6.47 -8.09
CA ALA A 153 9.19 -7.32 -8.98
C ALA A 153 9.57 -8.65 -8.31
N PRO A 154 9.57 -9.79 -9.04
CA PRO A 154 9.40 -9.93 -10.50
C PRO A 154 7.96 -9.76 -11.02
N PHE A 155 6.97 -9.75 -10.12
CA PHE A 155 5.58 -9.39 -10.37
C PHE A 155 5.07 -8.58 -9.17
N VAL A 156 3.90 -7.96 -9.28
CA VAL A 156 3.30 -7.23 -8.15
C VAL A 156 2.51 -8.19 -7.26
N GLU A 157 2.83 -8.25 -5.96
CA GLU A 157 2.01 -8.94 -4.95
C GLU A 157 1.20 -7.91 -4.16
N LEU A 158 -0.12 -7.92 -4.35
CA LEU A 158 -1.04 -6.98 -3.70
C LEU A 158 -2.12 -7.74 -2.93
N THR A 159 -2.26 -7.46 -1.63
CA THR A 159 -3.47 -7.85 -0.89
C THR A 159 -4.53 -6.76 -0.97
N CYS A 160 -5.78 -7.17 -1.08
CA CYS A 160 -6.94 -6.29 -1.00
C CYS A 160 -7.50 -6.20 0.42
N GLY A 161 -7.95 -5.00 0.80
CA GLY A 161 -8.76 -4.79 1.99
C GLY A 161 -10.09 -5.54 1.91
N ALA A 162 -10.79 -5.64 3.03
CA ALA A 162 -12.04 -6.37 3.12
C ALA A 162 -13.25 -5.43 3.20
N VAL A 163 -14.36 -5.86 2.62
CA VAL A 163 -15.68 -5.21 2.80
C VAL A 163 -16.03 -5.07 4.28
N SER A 164 -15.61 -6.04 5.09
CA SER A 164 -15.84 -6.07 6.52
C SER A 164 -14.77 -5.35 7.36
N GLY A 165 -13.75 -4.70 6.76
CA GLY A 165 -12.64 -4.13 7.52
C GLY A 165 -11.97 -5.21 8.39
N ALA A 166 -11.74 -4.96 9.68
CA ALA A 166 -11.33 -5.99 10.63
C ALA A 166 -12.52 -6.84 11.11
N TRP A 167 -13.10 -7.67 10.24
CA TRP A 167 -14.19 -8.61 10.59
C TRP A 167 -15.44 -7.98 11.23
N TRP A 168 -15.80 -6.78 10.76
CA TRP A 168 -16.88 -5.93 11.27
C TRP A 168 -16.62 -5.32 12.66
N GLU A 169 -15.36 -5.34 13.11
CA GLU A 169 -14.92 -4.77 14.39
C GLU A 169 -14.32 -3.36 14.23
N GLY A 170 -14.35 -2.80 13.02
CA GLY A 170 -13.81 -1.49 12.69
C GLY A 170 -12.89 -1.52 11.47
N PRO A 171 -12.05 -0.49 11.30
CA PRO A 171 -11.07 -0.43 10.22
C PRO A 171 -10.17 -1.67 10.23
N SER A 172 -9.68 -2.04 9.05
CA SER A 172 -8.67 -3.08 8.87
C SER A 172 -7.45 -2.88 9.79
N PRO A 173 -6.60 -3.92 9.98
CA PRO A 173 -5.32 -3.77 10.68
C PRO A 173 -4.42 -2.66 10.11
N THR A 174 -4.67 -2.23 8.87
CA THR A 174 -3.92 -1.16 8.19
C THR A 174 -4.66 0.18 8.15
N GLY A 175 -5.82 0.26 8.80
CA GLY A 175 -6.60 1.48 8.98
C GLY A 175 -7.50 1.84 7.80
N ASP A 176 -7.57 1.00 6.77
CA ASP A 176 -8.57 1.10 5.69
C ASP A 176 -9.95 0.72 6.27
N GLU A 177 -10.95 1.56 6.04
CA GLU A 177 -12.34 1.36 6.50
C GLU A 177 -13.05 0.20 5.76
N TYR A 178 -14.35 0.01 6.00
CA TYR A 178 -15.17 -0.93 5.24
C TYR A 178 -15.19 -0.54 3.76
N GLY A 179 -14.78 -1.43 2.86
CA GLY A 179 -14.56 -1.03 1.47
C GLY A 179 -14.17 -2.15 0.51
N PHE A 180 -13.88 -1.78 -0.73
CA PHE A 180 -13.41 -2.70 -1.75
C PHE A 180 -12.34 -2.02 -2.61
N THR A 181 -11.51 -2.84 -3.25
CA THR A 181 -10.50 -2.34 -4.20
C THR A 181 -11.11 -2.21 -5.58
N LEU A 182 -11.06 -1.02 -6.15
CA LEU A 182 -11.41 -0.79 -7.54
C LEU A 182 -10.13 -0.87 -8.39
N PHE A 183 -10.18 -1.67 -9.45
CA PHE A 183 -9.09 -1.83 -10.40
C PHE A 183 -9.43 -1.19 -11.75
N GLU A 184 -8.45 -0.50 -12.33
CA GLU A 184 -8.53 -0.01 -13.71
C GLU A 184 -7.27 -0.41 -14.48
N MET A 185 -7.49 -1.19 -15.53
CA MET A 185 -6.47 -1.50 -16.51
C MET A 185 -6.27 -0.31 -17.45
N LYS A 186 -5.08 0.28 -17.44
CA LYS A 186 -4.68 1.33 -18.38
C LYS A 186 -3.37 0.93 -19.04
N ARG A 187 -3.43 0.65 -20.35
CA ARG A 187 -2.29 0.12 -21.13
C ARG A 187 -1.71 -1.15 -20.49
N SER A 188 -0.47 -1.08 -20.02
CA SER A 188 0.25 -2.19 -19.43
C SER A 188 -0.04 -2.40 -17.94
N ASP A 189 -0.64 -1.40 -17.29
CA ASP A 189 -0.56 -1.25 -15.84
C ASP A 189 -1.94 -1.50 -15.22
N LEU A 190 -1.95 -2.30 -14.16
CA LEU A 190 -3.08 -2.45 -13.27
C LEU A 190 -3.02 -1.34 -12.21
N ASN A 191 -3.96 -0.41 -12.28
CA ASN A 191 -4.08 0.66 -11.29
C ASN A 191 -5.17 0.32 -10.30
N TYR A 192 -5.03 0.78 -9.07
CA TYR A 192 -5.96 0.47 -8.01
C TYR A 192 -6.20 1.65 -7.06
N SER A 193 -7.41 1.70 -6.52
CA SER A 193 -7.79 2.55 -5.40
C SER A 193 -8.67 1.76 -4.44
N PHE A 194 -8.45 1.92 -3.14
CA PHE A 194 -9.45 1.48 -2.17
C PHE A 194 -10.63 2.44 -2.17
N VAL A 195 -11.84 1.90 -2.12
CA VAL A 195 -13.10 2.65 -2.05
C VAL A 195 -13.78 2.29 -0.74
N THR A 196 -13.84 3.26 0.16
CA THR A 196 -14.60 3.15 1.40
C THR A 196 -16.10 3.21 1.08
N LEU A 197 -16.86 2.29 1.66
CA LEU A 197 -18.31 2.27 1.61
C LEU A 197 -18.86 3.42 2.45
N THR A 198 -19.22 4.49 1.75
CA THR A 198 -19.92 5.66 2.32
C THR A 198 -21.16 5.94 1.48
N ASP A 199 -22.01 6.86 1.92
CA ASP A 199 -23.23 7.21 1.19
C ASP A 199 -22.94 7.96 -0.13
N ASP A 200 -21.85 8.74 -0.20
CA ASP A 200 -21.60 9.66 -1.32
C ASP A 200 -20.14 9.64 -1.86
N TYR A 201 -19.13 9.82 -0.99
CA TYR A 201 -17.73 10.03 -1.39
C TYR A 201 -16.74 9.27 -0.51
N SER A 202 -15.80 8.58 -1.14
CA SER A 202 -14.64 7.96 -0.50
C SER A 202 -13.40 8.82 -0.71
N GLY A 203 -12.64 9.02 0.37
CA GLY A 203 -11.27 9.52 0.34
C GLY A 203 -10.36 8.46 0.96
N TRP A 204 -9.31 8.07 0.24
CA TRP A 204 -8.37 7.05 0.68
C TRP A 204 -6.96 7.60 0.73
N PHE A 205 -6.33 7.49 1.91
CA PHE A 205 -4.94 7.85 2.14
C PHE A 205 -4.07 6.61 1.98
N ASP A 206 -3.33 6.54 0.89
CA ASP A 206 -2.30 5.55 0.66
C ASP A 206 -0.93 6.16 1.00
N MET A 207 -0.39 5.73 2.13
CA MET A 207 0.82 6.25 2.74
C MET A 207 1.57 5.14 3.47
N SER A 208 2.81 5.41 3.88
CA SER A 208 3.60 4.45 4.66
C SER A 208 2.85 4.05 5.94
N ARG A 209 3.19 2.88 6.49
CA ARG A 209 2.49 2.31 7.66
C ARG A 209 3.39 2.28 8.89
N GLU A 210 4.38 3.14 8.89
CA GLU A 210 5.33 3.26 9.97
C GLU A 210 4.71 4.15 11.05
N THR A 211 4.59 3.65 12.28
CA THR A 211 4.18 4.45 13.42
C THR A 211 5.12 4.15 14.57
N PRO A 212 5.74 5.16 15.20
CA PRO A 212 5.54 6.60 14.95
C PRO A 212 6.15 7.08 13.62
N TYR A 213 5.51 8.07 13.01
CA TYR A 213 6.00 8.71 11.80
C TYR A 213 7.09 9.75 12.11
N SER A 214 8.00 9.99 11.17
CA SER A 214 9.06 11.00 11.23
C SER A 214 9.61 11.26 9.82
N GLY A 215 10.14 12.45 9.57
CA GLY A 215 10.75 12.77 8.28
C GLY A 215 9.73 13.10 7.20
N VAL A 216 10.04 12.77 5.94
CA VAL A 216 9.20 13.07 4.78
C VAL A 216 8.35 11.85 4.43
N GLU A 217 7.04 12.06 4.34
CA GLU A 217 6.08 11.06 3.86
C GLU A 217 5.55 11.41 2.48
N TYR A 218 5.54 10.42 1.60
CA TYR A 218 4.96 10.49 0.26
C TYR A 218 3.52 9.96 0.35
N ILE A 219 2.55 10.81 0.03
CA ILE A 219 1.13 10.49 0.19
C ILE A 219 0.47 10.44 -1.18
N ARG A 220 -0.16 9.31 -1.49
CA ARG A 220 -1.16 9.21 -2.55
C ARG A 220 -2.54 9.30 -1.92
N PHE A 221 -3.29 10.33 -2.27
CA PHE A 221 -4.68 10.49 -1.86
C PHE A 221 -5.61 10.23 -3.04
N CYS A 222 -6.55 9.31 -2.87
CA CYS A 222 -7.53 8.96 -3.89
C CYS A 222 -8.93 9.40 -3.50
N THR A 223 -9.72 9.88 -4.48
CA THR A 223 -11.13 10.22 -4.31
C THR A 223 -12.01 9.39 -5.22
N PHE A 224 -13.09 8.82 -4.68
CA PHE A 224 -14.12 8.14 -5.47
C PHE A 224 -15.51 8.69 -5.11
N PRO A 225 -16.35 9.09 -6.08
CA PRO A 225 -16.08 9.12 -7.52
C PRO A 225 -14.98 10.13 -7.89
N SER A 226 -14.51 10.08 -9.13
CA SER A 226 -13.53 11.03 -9.68
C SER A 226 -14.07 12.47 -9.59
N VAL A 227 -13.18 13.38 -9.19
CA VAL A 227 -13.43 14.83 -9.06
C VAL A 227 -12.38 15.64 -9.82
N SER A 228 -12.82 16.76 -10.40
CA SER A 228 -11.95 17.66 -11.18
C SER A 228 -11.30 18.77 -10.35
N ASP A 229 -11.74 18.97 -9.11
CA ASP A 229 -11.22 19.98 -8.20
C ASP A 229 -9.74 19.76 -7.84
N ASP A 230 -9.03 20.84 -7.54
CA ASP A 230 -7.75 20.77 -6.84
C ASP A 230 -7.98 20.48 -5.35
N ILE A 231 -6.91 20.17 -4.62
CA ILE A 231 -6.99 19.90 -3.18
C ILE A 231 -6.29 20.98 -2.36
N GLU A 232 -6.77 21.19 -1.13
CA GLU A 232 -6.04 21.92 -0.10
C GLU A 232 -5.63 20.92 0.99
N VAL A 233 -4.33 20.92 1.35
CA VAL A 233 -3.80 20.08 2.42
C VAL A 233 -3.68 20.92 3.68
N LEU A 234 -4.20 20.43 4.79
CA LEU A 234 -4.05 21.04 6.10
C LEU A 234 -3.38 20.10 7.07
N LEU A 235 -2.55 20.68 7.93
CA LEU A 235 -1.84 20.01 8.99
C LEU A 235 -2.23 20.68 10.30
N ASN A 236 -2.86 19.92 11.20
CA ASN A 236 -3.39 20.44 12.46
C ASN A 236 -4.20 21.75 12.27
N ASP A 237 -5.15 21.71 11.33
CA ASP A 237 -6.04 22.83 10.94
C ASP A 237 -5.35 24.06 10.32
N ARG A 238 -4.07 23.99 9.98
CA ARG A 238 -3.35 25.04 9.23
C ARG A 238 -3.11 24.61 7.79
N VAL A 239 -3.33 25.51 6.84
CA VAL A 239 -3.00 25.26 5.43
C VAL A 239 -1.51 24.98 5.30
N PHE A 240 -1.18 23.90 4.60
CA PHE A 240 0.19 23.51 4.29
C PHE A 240 0.41 23.64 2.80
N GLU A 241 1.33 24.52 2.43
CA GLU A 241 1.71 24.74 1.05
C GLU A 241 2.62 23.60 0.58
N CYS A 242 2.13 22.81 -0.38
CA CYS A 242 2.90 21.77 -1.04
C CYS A 242 2.52 21.66 -2.51
N ASP A 243 3.45 21.14 -3.31
CA ASP A 243 3.16 20.77 -4.68
C ASP A 243 2.27 19.52 -4.72
N VAL A 244 1.21 19.59 -5.53
CA VAL A 244 0.30 18.47 -5.75
C VAL A 244 0.34 18.05 -7.21
N LEU A 245 0.73 16.81 -7.45
CA LEU A 245 0.60 16.18 -8.77
C LEU A 245 -0.75 15.47 -8.85
N LYS A 246 -1.58 15.86 -9.81
CA LYS A 246 -2.89 15.25 -10.05
C LYS A 246 -2.84 14.26 -11.21
N ARG A 247 -3.52 13.12 -11.04
CA ARG A 247 -3.76 12.13 -12.08
C ARG A 247 -5.23 11.70 -12.09
N GLU A 248 -5.86 11.80 -13.25
CA GLU A 248 -7.25 11.39 -13.44
C GLU A 248 -7.34 9.94 -13.93
N MET A 249 -8.13 9.15 -13.21
CA MET A 249 -8.54 7.80 -13.57
C MET A 249 -10.01 7.84 -14.01
N ARG A 250 -10.53 6.74 -14.57
CA ARG A 250 -11.89 6.73 -15.10
C ARG A 250 -12.95 6.92 -14.02
N PHE A 251 -12.69 6.38 -12.83
CA PHE A 251 -13.66 6.32 -11.74
C PHE A 251 -13.19 7.02 -10.46
N TRP A 252 -11.89 7.33 -10.33
CA TRP A 252 -11.33 8.04 -9.18
C TRP A 252 -10.33 9.12 -9.64
N SER A 253 -9.97 10.04 -8.75
CA SER A 253 -8.87 10.98 -8.97
C SER A 253 -7.77 10.72 -7.94
N GLU A 254 -6.51 10.80 -8.38
CA GLU A 254 -5.31 10.59 -7.57
C GLU A 254 -4.57 11.92 -7.40
N TYR A 255 -4.14 12.20 -6.17
CA TYR A 255 -3.33 13.35 -5.81
C TYR A 255 -2.08 12.85 -5.09
N TYR A 256 -0.91 13.27 -5.57
CA TYR A 256 0.37 12.90 -5.00
C TYR A 256 1.02 14.15 -4.44
N PHE A 257 1.37 14.11 -3.17
CA PHE A 257 2.03 15.22 -2.47
C PHE A 257 2.86 14.67 -1.31
N ASN A 258 3.79 15.49 -0.85
CA ASN A 258 4.71 15.12 0.22
C ASN A 258 4.47 15.98 1.44
N VAL A 259 4.69 15.41 2.62
CA VAL A 259 4.58 16.12 3.90
C VAL A 259 5.84 15.86 4.72
N ASN A 260 6.55 16.93 5.08
CA ASN A 260 7.64 16.83 6.05
C ASN A 260 7.08 16.86 7.48
N LEU A 261 6.91 15.66 8.05
CA LEU A 261 6.43 15.43 9.41
C LEU A 261 7.43 15.83 10.49
N SER A 262 8.70 16.10 10.15
CA SER A 262 9.65 16.66 11.12
C SER A 262 9.32 18.09 11.57
N SER A 263 8.43 18.77 10.85
CA SER A 263 7.85 20.06 11.29
C SER A 263 6.72 19.91 12.33
N PHE A 264 6.24 18.68 12.58
CA PHE A 264 5.12 18.44 13.47
C PHE A 264 5.61 18.22 14.91
N PRO A 265 4.81 18.62 15.91
CA PRO A 265 5.10 18.29 17.29
C PRO A 265 4.98 16.78 17.52
N ASP A 266 5.82 16.26 18.41
CA ASP A 266 5.70 14.89 18.89
C ASP A 266 4.32 14.64 19.51
N GLY A 267 3.70 13.51 19.15
CA GLY A 267 2.37 13.13 19.62
C GLY A 267 1.35 12.99 18.51
N LEU A 268 0.07 13.17 18.86
CA LEU A 268 -1.04 13.02 17.94
C LEU A 268 -1.18 14.27 17.07
N ASN A 269 -1.25 14.04 15.76
CA ASN A 269 -1.40 15.05 14.73
C ASN A 269 -2.48 14.62 13.73
N GLU A 270 -2.90 15.53 12.87
CA GLU A 270 -3.90 15.25 11.83
C GLU A 270 -3.52 15.90 10.49
N ILE A 271 -3.70 15.13 9.41
CA ILE A 271 -3.74 15.62 8.04
C ILE A 271 -5.21 15.70 7.62
N VAL A 272 -5.58 16.82 7.00
CA VAL A 272 -6.87 16.99 6.35
C VAL A 272 -6.65 17.31 4.88
N VAL A 273 -7.32 16.60 4.00
CA VAL A 273 -7.38 16.93 2.57
C VAL A 273 -8.77 17.46 2.26
N ARG A 274 -8.85 18.70 1.79
CA ARG A 274 -10.10 19.30 1.31
C ARG A 274 -10.22 19.16 -0.18
N VAL A 275 -11.40 18.78 -0.64
CA VAL A 275 -11.74 18.70 -2.07
C VAL A 275 -13.13 19.30 -2.25
N GLY A 276 -13.21 20.49 -2.83
CA GLY A 276 -14.46 21.26 -2.88
C GLY A 276 -15.01 21.55 -1.48
N ASP A 277 -16.22 21.05 -1.18
CA ASP A 277 -16.89 21.18 0.12
C ASP A 277 -16.61 20.01 1.08
N LYS A 278 -15.79 19.04 0.67
CA LYS A 278 -15.50 17.82 1.44
C LYS A 278 -14.17 17.91 2.18
N GLU A 279 -14.12 17.28 3.35
CA GLU A 279 -12.89 17.12 4.13
C GLU A 279 -12.67 15.64 4.44
N PHE A 280 -11.46 15.16 4.20
CA PHE A 280 -11.02 13.81 4.52
C PHE A 280 -9.88 13.89 5.52
N ARG A 281 -9.97 13.14 6.62
CA ARG A 281 -9.08 13.28 7.77
C ARG A 281 -8.30 12.00 8.03
N LYS A 282 -7.01 12.15 8.35
CA LYS A 282 -6.13 11.07 8.78
C LYS A 282 -5.36 11.49 10.02
N LYS A 283 -5.54 10.74 11.11
CA LYS A 283 -4.76 10.91 12.34
C LYS A 283 -3.44 10.16 12.25
N LEU A 284 -2.38 10.80 12.71
CA LEU A 284 -1.02 10.29 12.71
C LEU A 284 -0.40 10.46 14.10
N PHE A 285 0.48 9.56 14.49
CA PHE A 285 1.32 9.77 15.67
C PHE A 285 2.76 10.03 15.22
N VAL A 286 3.28 11.22 15.47
CA VAL A 286 4.62 11.65 15.07
C VAL A 286 5.57 11.51 16.26
N ARG A 287 6.78 11.05 16.01
CA ARG A 287 7.88 11.08 16.99
C ARG A 287 9.20 11.35 16.29
N ASN A 288 9.65 12.59 16.40
CA ASN A 288 10.94 13.02 15.89
C ASN A 288 12.05 12.59 16.88
N ALA A 289 13.09 11.94 16.35
CA ALA A 289 14.25 11.51 17.13
C ALA A 289 15.53 12.10 16.51
N PRO A 290 15.77 13.41 16.65
CA PRO A 290 16.90 14.06 16.01
C PRO A 290 18.22 13.53 16.55
N VAL A 291 19.21 13.41 15.65
CA VAL A 291 20.58 13.04 15.97
C VAL A 291 21.48 14.24 15.70
N ASP A 292 22.33 14.58 16.66
CA ASP A 292 23.22 15.71 16.51
C ASP A 292 24.39 15.39 15.56
N ILE A 293 24.87 16.41 14.86
CA ILE A 293 25.84 16.27 13.78
C ILE A 293 27.21 15.80 14.28
N LYS A 294 27.63 16.21 15.49
CA LYS A 294 28.88 15.76 16.10
C LYS A 294 28.87 14.25 16.36
N SER A 295 27.76 13.71 16.88
CA SER A 295 27.61 12.28 17.09
C SER A 295 27.76 11.50 15.78
N MET A 296 27.13 11.99 14.69
CA MET A 296 27.25 11.37 13.37
C MET A 296 28.66 11.47 12.79
N LYS A 297 29.32 12.63 12.89
CA LYS A 297 30.70 12.82 12.44
C LYS A 297 31.71 11.98 13.22
N THR A 298 31.45 11.74 14.51
CA THR A 298 32.34 10.96 15.38
C THR A 298 32.24 9.46 15.12
N ASN A 299 31.07 8.99 14.67
CA ASN A 299 30.80 7.56 14.44
C ASN A 299 30.13 7.34 13.08
N PRO A 300 30.76 7.77 11.97
CA PRO A 300 30.12 7.82 10.65
C PRO A 300 29.70 6.44 10.16
N GLU A 301 30.31 5.36 10.62
CA GLU A 301 30.01 3.98 10.25
C GLU A 301 28.58 3.52 10.61
N TYR A 302 27.91 4.17 11.56
CA TYR A 302 26.52 3.84 11.93
C TYR A 302 25.48 4.66 11.17
N PHE A 303 25.88 5.77 10.53
CA PHE A 303 24.97 6.73 9.92
C PHE A 303 25.17 6.89 8.41
N GLU A 304 26.32 6.48 7.85
CA GLU A 304 26.61 6.65 6.43
C GLU A 304 25.57 5.91 5.56
N GLY A 305 24.83 6.66 4.74
CA GLY A 305 23.76 6.15 3.89
C GLY A 305 22.38 6.12 4.54
N SER A 306 22.27 6.37 5.86
CA SER A 306 21.00 6.40 6.58
C SER A 306 20.29 7.74 6.43
N LEU A 307 18.95 7.70 6.46
CA LEU A 307 18.13 8.88 6.66
C LEU A 307 18.26 9.37 8.11
N VAL A 308 18.52 10.66 8.27
CA VAL A 308 18.74 11.31 9.56
C VAL A 308 17.97 12.62 9.64
N LEU A 309 17.52 12.94 10.84
CA LEU A 309 16.93 14.23 11.19
C LEU A 309 17.92 14.98 12.08
N VAL A 310 18.28 16.20 11.71
CA VAL A 310 19.04 17.13 12.56
C VAL A 310 18.15 18.34 12.82
N SER A 311 17.84 18.60 14.09
CA SER A 311 16.94 19.70 14.49
C SER A 311 17.70 20.82 15.19
N ASN A 312 17.03 21.94 15.44
CA ASN A 312 17.60 23.13 16.08
C ASN A 312 18.84 23.70 15.36
N CYS A 313 18.92 23.53 14.04
CA CYS A 313 20.05 23.96 13.25
C CYS A 313 19.95 25.47 12.96
N SER A 314 20.83 26.26 13.57
CA SER A 314 20.93 27.68 13.28
C SER A 314 21.76 27.92 12.02
N ASN A 315 21.23 28.70 11.06
CA ASN A 315 22.01 29.14 9.91
C ASN A 315 23.03 30.21 10.32
N THR A 316 24.31 29.86 10.32
CA THR A 316 25.41 30.72 10.75
C THR A 316 26.10 31.44 9.59
N GLY A 317 25.84 31.04 8.34
CA GLY A 317 26.44 31.66 7.16
C GLY A 317 26.05 30.99 5.85
N GLN A 318 26.27 31.70 4.75
CA GLN A 318 25.96 31.24 3.40
C GLN A 318 27.06 31.70 2.43
N TRP A 319 27.43 30.82 1.49
CA TRP A 319 28.26 31.15 0.34
C TRP A 319 27.70 30.49 -0.92
N GLY A 320 27.12 31.30 -1.81
CA GLY A 320 26.39 30.79 -2.98
C GLY A 320 25.21 29.92 -2.56
N THR A 321 25.16 28.68 -3.05
CA THR A 321 24.15 27.67 -2.70
C THR A 321 24.54 26.80 -1.50
N THR A 322 25.65 27.11 -0.83
CA THR A 322 26.11 26.37 0.35
C THR A 322 25.79 27.14 1.61
N TYR A 323 25.06 26.49 2.52
CA TYR A 323 24.67 27.04 3.81
C TYR A 323 25.45 26.36 4.92
N THR A 324 25.78 27.10 5.97
CA THR A 324 26.50 26.60 7.14
C THR A 324 25.57 26.60 8.33
N PHE A 325 25.25 25.42 8.84
CA PHE A 325 24.38 25.23 9.98
C PHE A 325 25.17 24.82 11.23
N ASN A 326 24.60 25.11 12.40
CA ASN A 326 25.08 24.63 13.68
C ASN A 326 23.88 24.17 14.53
N ASP A 327 23.87 22.91 14.95
CA ASP A 327 22.79 22.30 15.76
C ASP A 327 23.03 22.42 17.28
N GLY A 328 24.04 23.20 17.69
CA GLY A 328 24.53 23.32 19.05
C GLY A 328 25.65 22.34 19.40
N SER A 329 25.85 21.27 18.62
CA SER A 329 26.89 20.27 18.88
C SER A 329 28.14 20.46 18.02
N ASP A 330 27.98 20.77 16.73
CA ASP A 330 29.06 21.14 15.81
C ASP A 330 28.52 21.88 14.56
N THR A 331 29.43 22.45 13.75
CA THR A 331 29.09 23.18 12.52
C THR A 331 29.20 22.27 11.30
N PHE A 332 28.29 22.39 10.35
CA PHE A 332 28.32 21.62 9.10
C PHE A 332 27.77 22.42 7.93
N MET A 333 28.19 22.04 6.72
CA MET A 333 27.68 22.66 5.50
C MET A 333 26.60 21.78 4.87
N VAL A 334 25.66 22.42 4.20
CA VAL A 334 24.64 21.77 3.37
C VAL A 334 24.57 22.51 2.06
N GLN A 335 24.70 21.78 0.95
CA GLN A 335 24.48 22.35 -0.36
C GLN A 335 22.99 22.27 -0.70
N ILE A 336 22.39 23.44 -0.93
CA ILE A 336 20.97 23.62 -1.22
C ILE A 336 20.90 24.24 -2.61
N SER A 337 20.74 23.38 -3.62
CA SER A 337 20.59 23.79 -5.03
C SER A 337 19.26 23.27 -5.56
N ASN A 338 18.46 24.15 -6.18
CA ASN A 338 17.17 23.81 -6.78
C ASN A 338 16.11 23.27 -5.80
N LEU A 339 16.08 23.78 -4.56
CA LEU A 339 14.96 23.56 -3.65
C LEU A 339 13.91 24.64 -3.88
N ASP A 340 12.70 24.24 -4.27
CA ASP A 340 11.52 25.09 -4.24
C ASP A 340 10.91 24.99 -2.84
N ILE A 341 11.32 25.91 -1.95
CA ILE A 341 10.87 25.94 -0.55
C ILE A 341 10.03 27.20 -0.32
N PRO A 342 8.93 27.14 0.46
CA PRO A 342 8.00 28.26 0.63
C PRO A 342 8.52 29.39 1.53
N PHE A 343 9.80 29.32 1.95
CA PHE A 343 10.43 30.29 2.84
C PHE A 343 11.86 30.62 2.42
N ALA A 344 12.34 31.79 2.83
CA ALA A 344 13.74 32.16 2.68
C ALA A 344 14.58 31.58 3.84
N ILE A 345 15.72 30.97 3.52
CA ILE A 345 16.67 30.53 4.55
C ILE A 345 17.45 31.75 5.04
N SER A 346 17.04 32.30 6.18
CA SER A 346 17.64 33.47 6.80
C SER A 346 18.72 33.10 7.80
N LYS A 347 19.61 34.04 8.09
CA LYS A 347 20.63 33.87 9.12
C LYS A 347 19.99 33.91 10.51
N ASP A 348 20.56 33.15 11.45
CA ASP A 348 20.18 33.09 12.87
C ASP A 348 18.78 32.52 13.15
N GLU A 349 18.03 32.12 12.13
CA GLU A 349 16.82 31.30 12.22
C GLU A 349 17.16 29.82 12.42
N LYS A 350 16.20 29.05 12.92
CA LYS A 350 16.33 27.62 13.22
C LYS A 350 15.61 26.76 12.18
N TYR A 351 16.23 25.63 11.87
CA TYR A 351 15.73 24.68 10.89
C TYR A 351 15.89 23.24 11.37
N SER A 352 14.98 22.39 10.91
CA SER A 352 15.13 20.93 10.94
C SER A 352 15.49 20.45 9.54
N LEU A 353 16.55 19.64 9.46
CA LEU A 353 17.11 19.10 8.21
C LEU A 353 16.98 17.58 8.21
N TYR A 354 16.23 17.07 7.24
CA TYR A 354 16.01 15.65 6.99
C TYR A 354 16.69 15.23 5.69
N GLY A 355 17.60 14.26 5.77
CA GLY A 355 18.40 13.87 4.62
C GLY A 355 19.25 12.64 4.85
N ILE A 356 20.05 12.29 3.84
CA ILE A 356 20.98 11.17 3.90
C ILE A 356 22.32 11.67 4.46
N PHE A 357 22.80 11.04 5.54
CA PHE A 357 24.12 11.34 6.06
C PHE A 357 25.22 10.73 5.17
N ARG A 358 26.25 11.54 4.91
CA ARG A 358 27.46 11.21 4.15
C ARG A 358 28.66 11.47 5.03
N ASN A 359 29.64 10.58 4.98
CA ASN A 359 30.83 10.68 5.83
C ASN A 359 31.58 12.01 5.59
N SER A 360 31.65 12.84 6.63
CA SER A 360 32.26 14.19 6.59
C SER A 360 33.77 14.19 6.36
N GLU A 361 34.45 13.06 6.53
CA GLU A 361 35.87 12.95 6.15
C GLU A 361 36.05 12.87 4.63
N ARG A 362 34.99 12.47 3.91
CA ARG A 362 34.99 12.32 2.45
C ARG A 362 34.34 13.50 1.74
N VAL A 363 33.41 14.17 2.41
CA VAL A 363 32.59 15.23 1.81
C VAL A 363 32.47 16.43 2.73
N VAL A 364 32.37 17.61 2.13
CA VAL A 364 32.26 18.88 2.86
C VAL A 364 30.83 19.15 3.35
N ASP A 365 29.84 18.54 2.69
CA ASP A 365 28.40 18.64 2.93
C ASP A 365 27.84 17.30 3.47
N PRO A 366 27.95 17.03 4.78
CA PRO A 366 27.64 15.71 5.33
C PRO A 366 26.14 15.36 5.32
N ILE A 367 25.25 16.31 5.09
CA ILE A 367 23.81 16.06 4.98
C ILE A 367 23.37 16.37 3.55
N LYS A 368 22.95 15.34 2.82
CA LYS A 368 22.29 15.51 1.52
C LYS A 368 20.77 15.49 1.76
N LEU A 369 20.14 16.66 1.67
CA LEU A 369 18.69 16.78 1.84
C LEU A 369 17.92 15.93 0.84
N LEU A 370 16.81 15.36 1.28
CA LEU A 370 15.83 14.76 0.39
C LEU A 370 15.04 15.87 -0.33
N VAL A 371 15.57 16.32 -1.49
CA VAL A 371 14.95 17.30 -2.42
C VAL A 371 14.27 18.49 -1.68
N ALA A 372 13.21 19.09 -2.24
CA ALA A 372 12.56 20.32 -1.74
C ALA A 372 12.00 20.20 -0.32
N GLU A 373 11.75 18.98 0.16
CA GLU A 373 11.07 18.73 1.42
C GLU A 373 12.01 18.47 2.58
N GLY A 374 13.32 18.33 2.35
CA GLY A 374 14.28 17.95 3.40
C GLY A 374 14.63 19.05 4.40
N ILE A 375 14.06 20.26 4.29
CA ILE A 375 14.32 21.36 5.23
C ILE A 375 13.02 22.05 5.63
N VAL A 376 12.84 22.28 6.92
CA VAL A 376 11.71 23.04 7.47
C VAL A 376 12.21 24.10 8.44
N GLN A 377 11.59 25.27 8.42
CA GLN A 377 11.81 26.31 9.42
C GLN A 377 11.10 25.93 10.73
N GLU A 378 11.82 26.00 11.84
CA GLU A 378 11.26 25.78 13.18
C GLU A 378 10.63 27.09 13.71
N GLU A 379 9.47 26.99 14.35
CA GLU A 379 8.79 28.12 15.02
C GLU A 379 9.52 28.61 16.28
#